data_AF-A0A815VHW4-F1
#
_entry.id   AF-A0A815VHW4-F1
#
_cell.length_a   1.000
_cell.length_b   1.000
_cell.length_c   1.000
_cell.angle_alpha   90.00
_cell.angle_beta   90.00
_cell.angle_gamma   90.00
#
_symmetry.space_group_name_H-M   'P 1'
#
loop_
_entity.id
_entity.type
_entity.pdbx_description
1 polymer ?
#
loop_
_entity_poly.entity_id
_entity_poly.type
_entity_poly.pdbx_seq_one_letter_code
_entity_poly.pdbx_strand_id
1 'polypeptide(L)'
;MREHLLGSKNCEYRYSIRYHGSVLADNNQHVEALAFWMYELRLCEEYSIPMDSEHLRHFTSIFSEMLNRSSSIPVQALLTVIKITAEELQRNMTEFDFSLHTLRFLIAITSQLVTKINISSIDRQEIHQQMTFSLNILASRYPCLLTARTLLQCGADVNAHDALRNTPLHVFLSSSSIRNENLLKLLCDYGAHLDYVNNLREKAIDVTTNLAAKQLIKSKMQLNLKCRCARLIQLNNVPFHGELTSSLVRLVEEY
;
A
#
# COMPACT_ATOMS: atom_id res chain seq x y z
N MET A 1 -3.87 -2.42 -36.78
CA MET A 1 -2.96 -2.54 -37.93
C MET A 1 -1.48 -2.63 -37.52
N ARG A 2 -0.94 -1.75 -36.65
CA ARG A 2 0.46 -1.84 -36.17
C ARG A 2 0.75 -3.01 -35.22
N GLU A 3 -0.20 -3.40 -34.37
CA GLU A 3 -0.06 -4.54 -33.44
C GLU A 3 0.21 -5.88 -34.17
N HIS A 4 -0.52 -6.12 -35.27
CA HIS A 4 -0.35 -7.30 -36.11
C HIS A 4 0.96 -7.32 -36.91
N LEU A 5 1.61 -6.16 -37.09
CA LEU A 5 2.84 -6.03 -37.89
C LEU A 5 4.11 -6.10 -37.03
N LEU A 6 4.07 -5.59 -35.80
CA LEU A 6 5.24 -5.47 -34.93
C LEU A 6 5.25 -6.49 -33.78
N GLY A 7 4.09 -7.06 -33.44
CA GLY A 7 3.88 -7.93 -32.28
C GLY A 7 3.69 -7.14 -30.99
N SER A 8 2.86 -7.66 -30.08
CA SER A 8 2.50 -7.03 -28.79
C SER A 8 3.69 -6.81 -27.83
N LYS A 9 4.81 -7.51 -28.05
CA LYS A 9 6.08 -7.40 -27.29
C LYS A 9 7.00 -6.26 -27.76
N ASN A 10 6.69 -5.58 -28.86
CA ASN A 10 7.60 -4.64 -29.50
C ASN A 10 7.61 -3.26 -28.81
N CYS A 11 8.81 -2.76 -28.48
CA CYS A 11 9.00 -1.46 -27.82
C CYS A 11 8.47 -0.27 -28.64
N GLU A 12 8.60 -0.30 -29.96
CA GLU A 12 8.10 0.74 -30.87
C GLU A 12 6.57 0.82 -30.89
N TYR A 13 5.91 -0.34 -30.79
CA TYR A 13 4.45 -0.39 -30.71
C TYR A 13 3.94 0.23 -29.40
N ARG A 14 4.56 -0.10 -28.27
CA ARG A 14 4.22 0.51 -26.98
C ARG A 14 4.53 2.00 -26.94
N TYR A 15 5.64 2.44 -27.53
CA TYR A 15 5.94 3.87 -27.68
C TYR A 15 4.82 4.60 -28.46
N SER A 16 4.35 4.01 -29.57
CA SER A 16 3.23 4.56 -30.34
C SER A 16 1.93 4.65 -29.53
N ILE A 17 1.66 3.69 -28.63
CA ILE A 17 0.49 3.73 -27.72
C ILE A 17 0.65 4.88 -26.72
N ARG A 18 1.81 4.97 -26.05
CA ARG A 18 2.09 6.02 -25.05
C ARG A 18 1.95 7.40 -25.67
N TYR A 19 2.59 7.62 -26.82
CA TYR A 19 2.53 8.89 -27.56
C TYR A 19 1.10 9.25 -27.97
N HIS A 20 0.32 8.29 -28.47
CA HIS A 20 -1.07 8.56 -28.84
C HIS A 20 -1.92 8.96 -27.63
N GLY A 21 -1.75 8.29 -26.50
CA GLY A 21 -2.41 8.69 -25.25
C GLY A 21 -1.98 10.09 -24.78
N SER A 22 -0.71 10.47 -24.93
CA SER A 22 -0.25 11.84 -24.62
C SER A 22 -0.92 12.90 -25.48
N VAL A 23 -1.02 12.66 -26.80
CA VAL A 23 -1.71 13.60 -27.71
C VAL A 23 -3.18 13.78 -27.34
N LEU A 24 -3.85 12.70 -26.92
CA LEU A 24 -5.24 12.78 -26.43
C LEU A 24 -5.35 13.55 -25.11
N ALA A 25 -4.40 13.34 -24.20
CA ALA A 25 -4.31 14.04 -22.93
C ALA A 25 -4.16 15.56 -23.13
N ASP A 26 -3.25 15.96 -24.01
CA ASP A 26 -3.02 17.38 -24.36
C ASP A 26 -4.28 18.04 -24.96
N ASN A 27 -5.12 17.26 -25.65
CA ASN A 27 -6.41 17.69 -26.19
C ASN A 27 -7.56 17.64 -25.17
N ASN A 28 -7.29 17.41 -23.88
CA ASN A 28 -8.27 17.25 -22.80
C ASN A 28 -9.18 16.01 -22.92
N GLN A 29 -8.81 15.03 -23.76
CA GLN A 29 -9.53 13.76 -23.92
C GLN A 29 -9.01 12.74 -22.91
N HIS A 30 -9.23 13.02 -21.62
CA HIS A 30 -8.59 12.30 -20.52
C HIS A 30 -9.02 10.82 -20.41
N VAL A 31 -10.29 10.52 -20.69
CA VAL A 31 -10.82 9.14 -20.56
C VAL A 31 -10.24 8.25 -21.65
N GLU A 32 -10.17 8.77 -22.87
CA GLU A 32 -9.58 8.10 -24.02
C GLU A 32 -8.07 7.93 -23.84
N ALA A 33 -7.38 8.98 -23.39
CA ALA A 33 -5.95 8.91 -23.05
C ALA A 33 -5.67 7.81 -22.01
N LEU A 34 -6.45 7.77 -20.92
CA LEU A 34 -6.37 6.74 -19.91
C LEU A 34 -6.63 5.35 -20.49
N ALA A 35 -7.57 5.18 -21.43
CA ALA A 35 -7.82 3.87 -22.04
C ALA A 35 -6.59 3.33 -22.79
N PHE A 36 -5.87 4.18 -23.52
CA PHE A 36 -4.63 3.80 -24.20
C PHE A 36 -3.52 3.46 -23.21
N TRP A 37 -3.32 4.28 -22.19
CA TRP A 37 -2.25 4.01 -21.22
C TRP A 37 -2.57 2.80 -20.36
N MET A 38 -3.82 2.58 -19.94
CA MET A 38 -4.25 1.38 -19.23
C MET A 38 -4.05 0.12 -20.08
N TYR A 39 -4.21 0.21 -21.41
CA TYR A 39 -3.87 -0.89 -22.30
C TYR A 39 -2.37 -1.18 -22.29
N GLU A 40 -1.55 -0.14 -22.31
CA GLU A 40 -0.09 -0.27 -22.21
C GLU A 40 0.34 -0.93 -20.88
N LEU A 41 -0.25 -0.52 -19.76
CA LEU A 41 -0.02 -1.15 -18.45
C LEU A 41 -0.31 -2.66 -18.48
N ARG A 42 -1.41 -3.07 -19.11
CA ARG A 42 -1.77 -4.50 -19.24
C ARG A 42 -0.73 -5.27 -20.05
N LEU A 43 -0.24 -4.70 -21.15
CA LEU A 43 0.82 -5.33 -21.94
C LEU A 43 2.13 -5.46 -21.13
N CYS A 44 2.47 -4.45 -20.32
CA CYS A 44 3.62 -4.51 -19.44
C CYS A 44 3.49 -5.64 -18.41
N GLU A 45 2.32 -5.80 -17.79
CA GLU A 45 2.05 -6.88 -16.83
C GLU A 45 2.10 -8.27 -17.51
N GLU A 46 1.41 -8.44 -18.65
CA GLU A 46 1.34 -9.71 -19.39
C GLU A 46 2.73 -10.21 -19.83
N TYR A 47 3.60 -9.29 -20.25
CA TYR A 47 4.92 -9.63 -20.75
C TYR A 47 6.05 -9.39 -19.74
N SER A 48 5.73 -9.05 -18.49
CA SER A 48 6.71 -8.78 -17.42
C SER A 48 7.77 -7.76 -17.82
N ILE A 49 7.37 -6.71 -18.55
CA ILE A 49 8.29 -5.69 -19.04
C ILE A 49 8.41 -4.60 -17.97
N PRO A 50 9.62 -4.18 -17.57
CA PRO A 50 9.80 -3.11 -16.60
C PRO A 50 9.13 -1.82 -17.09
N MET A 51 8.47 -1.15 -16.16
CA MET A 51 7.76 0.09 -16.44
C MET A 51 8.69 1.29 -16.33
N ASP A 52 8.44 2.27 -17.19
CA ASP A 52 9.12 3.55 -17.17
C ASP A 52 8.48 4.46 -16.10
N SER A 53 9.27 4.88 -15.10
CA SER A 53 8.81 5.75 -14.01
C SER A 53 8.27 7.09 -14.52
N GLU A 54 8.79 7.59 -15.64
CA GLU A 54 8.28 8.81 -16.27
C GLU A 54 6.88 8.60 -16.86
N HIS A 55 6.60 7.40 -17.39
CA HIS A 55 5.26 7.09 -17.88
C HIS A 55 4.23 7.12 -16.74
N LEU A 56 4.56 6.55 -15.58
CA LEU A 56 3.69 6.55 -14.39
C LEU A 56 3.38 7.99 -13.89
N ARG A 57 4.28 8.94 -14.09
CA ARG A 57 4.07 10.36 -13.76
C ARG A 57 3.05 11.04 -14.68
N HIS A 58 2.87 10.59 -15.91
CA HIS A 58 1.84 11.16 -16.78
C HIS A 58 0.43 10.85 -16.25
N PHE A 59 0.22 9.69 -15.61
CA PHE A 59 -1.03 9.37 -14.93
C PHE A 59 -1.33 10.33 -13.77
N THR A 60 -0.33 10.68 -12.96
CA THR A 60 -0.54 11.64 -11.86
C THR A 60 -0.99 13.00 -12.37
N SER A 61 -0.43 13.45 -13.50
CA SER A 61 -0.85 14.71 -14.15
C SER A 61 -2.30 14.66 -14.58
N ILE A 62 -2.72 13.63 -15.34
CA ILE A 62 -4.12 13.51 -15.78
C ILE A 62 -5.06 13.40 -14.58
N PHE A 63 -4.76 12.56 -13.59
CA PHE A 63 -5.64 12.42 -12.42
C PHE A 63 -5.76 13.72 -11.62
N SER A 64 -4.67 14.49 -11.47
CA SER A 64 -4.69 15.82 -10.85
C SER A 64 -5.60 16.77 -11.62
N GLU A 65 -5.48 16.79 -12.94
CA GLU A 65 -6.27 17.68 -13.78
C GLU A 65 -7.75 17.31 -13.78
N MET A 66 -8.07 16.02 -13.84
CA MET A 66 -9.42 15.51 -13.67
C MET A 66 -10.01 15.95 -12.32
N LEU A 67 -9.23 15.86 -11.23
CA LEU A 67 -9.67 16.30 -9.90
C LEU A 67 -9.96 17.80 -9.85
N ASN A 68 -9.07 18.63 -10.43
CA ASN A 68 -9.24 20.09 -10.48
C ASN A 68 -10.45 20.51 -11.31
N ARG A 69 -10.74 19.77 -12.38
CA ARG A 69 -11.93 19.98 -13.23
C ARG A 69 -13.20 19.32 -12.70
N SER A 70 -13.15 18.71 -11.50
CA SER A 70 -14.27 17.93 -10.91
C SER A 70 -14.80 16.83 -11.84
N SER A 71 -13.93 16.29 -12.69
CA SER A 71 -14.23 15.16 -13.58
C SER A 71 -14.20 13.85 -12.80
N SER A 72 -14.99 12.87 -13.22
CA SER A 72 -14.99 11.54 -12.59
C SER A 72 -13.67 10.82 -12.85
N ILE A 73 -12.91 10.52 -11.81
CA ILE A 73 -11.70 9.71 -11.89
C ILE A 73 -12.10 8.23 -11.83
N PRO A 74 -11.73 7.40 -12.82
CA PRO A 74 -11.98 5.96 -12.75
C PRO A 74 -11.18 5.34 -11.60
N VAL A 75 -11.86 4.91 -10.54
CA VAL A 75 -11.22 4.37 -9.32
C VAL A 75 -10.33 3.18 -9.65
N GLN A 76 -10.79 2.28 -10.52
CA GLN A 76 -10.06 1.08 -10.95
C GLN A 76 -8.74 1.41 -11.66
N ALA A 77 -8.72 2.45 -12.51
CA ALA A 77 -7.50 2.91 -13.15
C ALA A 77 -6.51 3.46 -12.10
N LEU A 78 -7.00 4.27 -11.16
CA LEU A 78 -6.19 4.83 -10.08
C LEU A 78 -5.55 3.74 -9.21
N LEU A 79 -6.33 2.73 -8.80
CA LEU A 79 -5.85 1.60 -8.01
C LEU A 79 -4.80 0.77 -8.77
N THR A 80 -5.00 0.55 -10.06
CA THR A 80 -4.04 -0.17 -10.91
C THR A 80 -2.69 0.55 -10.97
N VAL A 81 -2.70 1.88 -11.17
CA VAL A 81 -1.47 2.68 -11.21
C VAL A 81 -0.79 2.70 -9.84
N ILE A 82 -1.54 2.75 -8.73
CA ILE A 82 -0.99 2.64 -7.38
C ILE A 82 -0.32 1.29 -7.15
N LYS A 83 -0.98 0.19 -7.52
CA LYS A 83 -0.40 -1.17 -7.43
C LYS A 83 0.92 -1.25 -8.19
N ILE A 84 0.93 -0.84 -9.47
CA ILE A 84 2.11 -0.91 -10.32
C ILE A 84 3.25 -0.02 -9.78
N THR A 85 2.95 1.21 -9.36
CA THR A 85 3.96 2.09 -8.76
C THR A 85 4.55 1.53 -7.46
N ALA A 86 3.73 0.91 -6.62
CA ALA A 86 4.18 0.25 -5.39
C ALA A 86 5.08 -0.97 -5.69
N GLU A 87 4.71 -1.80 -6.67
CA GLU A 87 5.54 -2.93 -7.10
C GLU A 87 6.88 -2.48 -7.72
N GLU A 88 6.88 -1.43 -8.54
CA GLU A 88 8.12 -0.88 -9.12
C GLU A 88 9.06 -0.34 -8.03
N LEU A 89 8.52 0.28 -6.97
CA LEU A 89 9.29 0.65 -5.78
C LEU A 89 9.91 -0.56 -5.05
N GLN A 90 9.26 -1.72 -5.12
CA GLN A 90 9.80 -2.97 -4.59
C GLN A 90 10.85 -3.61 -5.54
N ARG A 91 10.80 -3.35 -6.85
CA ARG A 91 11.74 -3.94 -7.82
C ARG A 91 13.00 -3.10 -8.02
N ASN A 92 12.87 -1.78 -8.13
CA ASN A 92 13.90 -0.94 -8.73
C ASN A 92 14.57 0.03 -7.74
N MET A 93 15.90 0.08 -7.73
CA MET A 93 16.71 0.86 -6.77
C MET A 93 17.25 2.18 -7.35
N THR A 94 17.25 2.35 -8.67
CA THR A 94 17.93 3.48 -9.34
C THR A 94 17.08 4.74 -9.44
N GLU A 95 15.76 4.61 -9.65
CA GLU A 95 14.82 5.74 -9.78
C GLU A 95 13.89 5.87 -8.57
N PHE A 96 14.35 5.40 -7.42
CA PHE A 96 13.55 5.25 -6.21
C PHE A 96 12.80 6.52 -5.79
N ASP A 97 13.49 7.67 -5.77
CA ASP A 97 12.89 8.94 -5.34
C ASP A 97 11.73 9.36 -6.25
N PHE A 98 11.86 9.15 -7.57
CA PHE A 98 10.81 9.47 -8.52
C PHE A 98 9.58 8.61 -8.33
N SER A 99 9.74 7.29 -8.23
CA SER A 99 8.62 6.37 -7.99
C SER A 99 7.94 6.62 -6.64
N LEU A 100 8.71 7.03 -5.62
CA LEU A 100 8.18 7.39 -4.31
C LEU A 100 7.35 8.69 -4.39
N HIS A 101 7.84 9.70 -5.11
CA HIS A 101 7.08 10.93 -5.34
C HIS A 101 5.78 10.68 -6.10
N THR A 102 5.82 9.84 -7.14
CA THR A 102 4.65 9.42 -7.90
C THR A 102 3.63 8.70 -7.01
N LEU A 103 4.06 7.69 -6.25
CA LEU A 103 3.18 6.96 -5.32
C LEU A 103 2.56 7.90 -4.28
N ARG A 104 3.35 8.82 -3.70
CA ARG A 104 2.85 9.82 -2.74
C ARG A 104 1.75 10.69 -3.32
N PHE A 105 1.90 11.10 -4.57
CA PHE A 105 0.93 11.95 -5.22
C PHE A 105 -0.37 11.18 -5.53
N LEU A 106 -0.27 9.91 -5.97
CA LEU A 106 -1.44 9.04 -6.17
C LEU A 106 -2.19 8.76 -4.86
N ILE A 107 -1.47 8.56 -3.76
CA ILE A 107 -2.06 8.43 -2.42
C ILE A 107 -2.77 9.72 -1.99
N ALA A 108 -2.20 10.89 -2.31
CA ALA A 108 -2.87 12.17 -2.03
C ALA A 108 -4.17 12.33 -2.85
N ILE A 109 -4.18 11.92 -4.12
CA ILE A 109 -5.37 11.92 -4.97
C ILE A 109 -6.45 10.99 -4.41
N THR A 110 -6.09 9.75 -4.04
CA THR A 110 -7.05 8.80 -3.43
C THR A 110 -7.62 9.35 -2.13
N SER A 111 -6.80 9.96 -1.27
CA SER A 111 -7.27 10.63 -0.05
C SER A 111 -8.33 11.69 -0.33
N GLN A 112 -8.10 12.52 -1.35
CA GLN A 112 -9.07 13.55 -1.75
C GLN A 112 -10.35 12.97 -2.36
N LEU A 113 -10.26 11.87 -3.10
CA LEU A 113 -11.43 11.18 -3.64
C LEU A 113 -12.29 10.56 -2.53
N VAL A 114 -11.65 9.90 -1.56
CA VAL A 114 -12.34 9.26 -0.42
C VAL A 114 -13.08 10.29 0.45
N THR A 115 -12.56 11.51 0.54
CA THR A 115 -13.17 12.59 1.34
C THR A 115 -14.27 13.35 0.58
N LYS A 116 -14.20 13.44 -0.75
CA LYS A 116 -15.15 14.24 -1.56
C LYS A 116 -16.32 13.46 -2.16
N ILE A 117 -16.20 12.14 -2.33
CA ILE A 117 -17.17 11.33 -3.09
C ILE A 117 -17.75 10.21 -2.23
N ASN A 118 -19.03 9.92 -2.43
CA ASN A 118 -19.67 8.73 -1.88
C ASN A 118 -19.22 7.50 -2.68
N ILE A 119 -18.03 6.98 -2.35
CA ILE A 119 -17.43 5.81 -3.01
C ILE A 119 -18.23 4.55 -2.67
N SER A 120 -18.40 3.65 -3.66
CA SER A 120 -19.07 2.35 -3.45
C SER A 120 -18.37 1.53 -2.35
N SER A 121 -19.10 0.62 -1.69
CA SER A 121 -18.50 -0.22 -0.64
C SER A 121 -17.38 -1.13 -1.18
N ILE A 122 -17.50 -1.57 -2.44
CA ILE A 122 -16.52 -2.43 -3.12
C ILE A 122 -15.23 -1.63 -3.38
N ASP A 123 -15.35 -0.46 -3.99
CA ASP A 123 -14.21 0.41 -4.28
C ASP A 123 -13.49 0.85 -3.00
N ARG A 124 -14.25 1.08 -1.90
CA ARG A 124 -13.66 1.41 -0.60
C ARG A 124 -12.80 0.28 -0.05
N GLN A 125 -13.27 -0.96 -0.12
CA GLN A 125 -12.51 -2.12 0.33
C GLN A 125 -11.22 -2.28 -0.48
N GLU A 126 -11.28 -2.11 -1.79
CA GLU A 126 -10.13 -2.26 -2.68
C GLU A 126 -9.10 -1.14 -2.46
N ILE A 127 -9.56 0.11 -2.25
CA ILE A 127 -8.70 1.22 -1.82
C ILE A 127 -7.95 0.84 -0.54
N HIS A 128 -8.65 0.37 0.49
CA HIS A 128 -8.02 0.01 1.76
C HIS A 128 -6.97 -1.10 1.56
N GLN A 129 -7.26 -2.12 0.75
CA GLN A 129 -6.31 -3.20 0.43
C GLN A 129 -5.04 -2.67 -0.25
N GLN A 130 -5.18 -1.78 -1.25
CA GLN A 130 -4.03 -1.20 -1.94
C GLN A 130 -3.22 -0.25 -1.05
N MET A 131 -3.89 0.53 -0.19
CA MET A 131 -3.21 1.39 0.80
C MET A 131 -2.41 0.55 1.79
N THR A 132 -2.97 -0.57 2.25
CA THR A 132 -2.28 -1.55 3.11
C THR A 132 -1.07 -2.17 2.43
N PHE A 133 -1.20 -2.61 1.18
CA PHE A 133 -0.07 -3.16 0.40
C PHE A 133 1.07 -2.14 0.27
N SER A 134 0.73 -0.89 -0.06
CA SER A 134 1.68 0.22 -0.16
C SER A 134 2.38 0.50 1.19
N LEU A 135 1.64 0.40 2.30
CA LEU A 135 2.18 0.60 3.65
C LEU A 135 3.25 -0.45 3.98
N ASN A 136 2.98 -1.73 3.67
CA ASN A 136 3.93 -2.82 3.90
C ASN A 136 5.22 -2.64 3.11
N ILE A 137 5.13 -2.25 1.84
CA ILE A 137 6.32 -2.00 1.00
C ILE A 137 7.15 -0.85 1.58
N LEU A 138 6.52 0.26 1.95
CA LEU A 138 7.22 1.41 2.55
C LEU A 138 7.86 1.06 3.89
N ALA A 139 7.16 0.30 4.74
CA ALA A 139 7.70 -0.19 6.00
C ALA A 139 8.97 -1.03 5.80
N SER A 140 9.02 -1.86 4.75
CA SER A 140 10.13 -2.79 4.51
C SER A 140 11.43 -2.12 4.06
N ARG A 141 11.31 -1.09 3.21
CA ARG A 141 12.45 -0.58 2.44
C ARG A 141 12.81 0.85 2.81
N TYR A 142 11.82 1.73 2.99
CA TYR A 142 12.05 3.16 3.20
C TYR A 142 10.95 3.80 4.05
N PRO A 143 11.16 3.93 5.36
CA PRO A 143 10.16 4.43 6.29
C PRO A 143 9.95 5.95 6.13
N CYS A 144 9.23 6.37 5.10
CA CYS A 144 8.80 7.75 4.93
C CYS A 144 7.59 8.04 5.82
N LEU A 145 7.82 8.78 6.91
CA LEU A 145 6.80 9.09 7.91
C LEU A 145 5.55 9.75 7.31
N LEU A 146 5.73 10.67 6.37
CA LEU A 146 4.59 11.42 5.81
C LEU A 146 3.72 10.51 4.93
N THR A 147 4.32 9.67 4.09
CA THR A 147 3.57 8.74 3.24
C THR A 147 2.83 7.70 4.07
N ALA A 148 3.48 7.12 5.07
CA ALA A 148 2.84 6.17 5.97
C ALA A 148 1.66 6.80 6.73
N ARG A 149 1.81 8.06 7.18
CA ARG A 149 0.72 8.81 7.81
C ARG A 149 -0.46 8.98 6.87
N THR A 150 -0.22 9.40 5.63
CA THR A 150 -1.31 9.58 4.66
C THR A 150 -2.01 8.25 4.36
N LEU A 151 -1.26 7.16 4.20
CA LEU A 151 -1.82 5.81 3.99
C LEU A 151 -2.74 5.39 5.14
N LEU A 152 -2.28 5.56 6.38
CA LEU A 152 -3.07 5.25 7.58
C LEU A 152 -4.31 6.15 7.69
N GLN A 153 -4.21 7.44 7.36
CA GLN A 153 -5.36 8.35 7.27
C GLN A 153 -6.36 7.96 6.19
N CYS A 154 -5.89 7.32 5.12
CA CYS A 154 -6.75 6.79 4.06
C CYS A 154 -7.38 5.42 4.39
N GLY A 155 -7.16 4.90 5.60
CA GLY A 155 -7.74 3.64 6.06
C GLY A 155 -6.89 2.40 5.75
N ALA A 156 -5.59 2.56 5.49
CA ALA A 156 -4.67 1.42 5.49
C ALA A 156 -4.77 0.67 6.83
N ASP A 157 -4.94 -0.64 6.76
CA ASP A 157 -5.00 -1.48 7.95
C ASP A 157 -3.58 -1.68 8.49
N VAL A 158 -3.32 -1.08 9.65
CA VAL A 158 -2.03 -1.12 10.36
C VAL A 158 -1.65 -2.53 10.83
N ASN A 159 -2.61 -3.46 10.82
CA ASN A 159 -2.51 -4.81 11.34
C ASN A 159 -2.68 -5.89 10.27
N ALA A 160 -2.81 -5.51 9.01
CA ALA A 160 -3.00 -6.47 7.94
C ALA A 160 -1.81 -7.42 7.77
N HIS A 161 -2.09 -8.60 7.26
CA HIS A 161 -1.10 -9.65 7.07
C HIS A 161 -0.63 -9.71 5.62
N ASP A 162 0.68 -9.81 5.41
CA ASP A 162 1.25 -10.23 4.13
C ASP A 162 1.14 -11.78 3.96
N ALA A 163 1.72 -12.31 2.87
CA ALA A 163 1.72 -13.75 2.59
C ALA A 163 2.43 -14.60 3.67
N LEU A 164 3.30 -14.00 4.47
CA LEU A 164 4.03 -14.65 5.57
C LEU A 164 3.37 -14.39 6.94
N ARG A 165 2.17 -13.80 6.95
CA ARG A 165 1.49 -13.29 8.16
C ARG A 165 2.30 -12.22 8.91
N ASN A 166 3.21 -11.53 8.25
CA ASN A 166 3.84 -10.35 8.81
C ASN A 166 2.85 -9.18 8.78
N THR A 167 2.77 -8.47 9.89
CA THR A 167 2.08 -7.17 9.96
C THR A 167 3.00 -6.06 9.42
N PRO A 168 2.49 -4.86 9.08
CA PRO A 168 3.33 -3.71 8.77
C PRO A 168 4.44 -3.48 9.80
N LEU A 169 4.16 -3.79 11.07
CA LEU A 169 5.12 -3.67 12.15
C LEU A 169 6.22 -4.75 12.13
N HIS A 170 5.90 -6.01 11.79
CA HIS A 170 6.92 -7.04 11.56
C HIS A 170 7.87 -6.63 10.43
N VAL A 171 7.30 -6.19 9.32
CA VAL A 171 8.05 -5.77 8.13
C VAL A 171 8.93 -4.55 8.41
N PHE A 172 8.40 -3.57 9.15
CA PHE A 172 9.17 -2.41 9.60
C PHE A 172 10.38 -2.82 10.45
N LEU A 173 10.16 -3.75 11.40
CA LEU A 173 11.14 -4.19 12.38
C LEU A 173 12.15 -5.23 11.86
N SER A 174 11.84 -5.89 10.74
CA SER A 174 12.77 -6.78 10.03
C SER A 174 13.77 -6.01 9.15
N SER A 175 13.45 -4.77 8.77
CA SER A 175 14.32 -3.97 7.91
C SER A 175 15.61 -3.57 8.64
N SER A 176 16.76 -3.61 7.96
CA SER A 176 18.06 -3.22 8.53
C SER A 176 18.22 -1.70 8.71
N SER A 177 17.25 -0.91 8.23
CA SER A 177 17.31 0.56 8.15
C SER A 177 16.44 1.27 9.19
N ILE A 178 16.26 0.66 10.37
CA ILE A 178 15.42 1.21 11.45
C ILE A 178 16.13 2.41 12.10
N ARG A 179 15.95 3.58 11.49
CA ARG A 179 16.32 4.88 12.06
C ARG A 179 15.12 5.74 12.44
N ASN A 180 13.89 5.30 12.13
CA ASN A 180 12.72 6.16 12.24
C ASN A 180 11.80 5.81 13.42
N GLU A 181 12.20 6.22 14.62
CA GLU A 181 11.37 6.12 15.84
C GLU A 181 9.99 6.76 15.66
N ASN A 182 9.90 7.81 14.83
CA ASN A 182 8.64 8.48 14.56
C ASN A 182 7.68 7.60 13.76
N LEU A 183 8.18 6.73 12.87
CA LEU A 183 7.31 5.80 12.14
C LEU A 183 6.80 4.69 13.07
N LEU A 184 7.67 4.17 13.95
CA LEU A 184 7.24 3.23 14.99
C LEU A 184 6.13 3.84 15.85
N LYS A 185 6.36 5.08 16.33
CA LYS A 185 5.37 5.82 17.12
C LYS A 185 4.06 5.99 16.36
N LEU A 186 4.14 6.36 15.08
CA LEU A 186 2.95 6.51 14.23
C LEU A 186 2.17 5.20 14.08
N LEU A 187 2.83 4.07 13.77
CA LEU A 187 2.18 2.77 13.67
C LEU A 187 1.50 2.39 15.00
N CYS A 188 2.17 2.61 16.13
CA CYS A 188 1.57 2.38 17.45
C CYS A 188 0.38 3.32 17.74
N ASP A 189 0.49 4.61 17.39
CA ASP A 189 -0.58 5.60 17.57
C ASP A 189 -1.83 5.22 16.75
N TYR A 190 -1.66 4.53 15.62
CA TYR A 190 -2.75 3.98 14.79
C TYR A 190 -3.20 2.57 15.20
N GLY A 191 -2.63 1.98 16.25
CA GLY A 191 -3.09 0.71 16.84
C GLY A 191 -2.38 -0.55 16.35
N ALA A 192 -1.12 -0.45 15.90
CA ALA A 192 -0.33 -1.63 15.53
C ALA A 192 -0.20 -2.63 16.70
N HIS A 193 -0.63 -3.87 16.48
CA HIS A 193 -0.55 -4.97 17.43
C HIS A 193 0.86 -5.59 17.41
N LEU A 194 1.43 -5.77 18.61
CA LEU A 194 2.76 -6.37 18.80
C LEU A 194 2.74 -7.87 19.03
N ASP A 195 1.60 -8.39 19.47
CA ASP A 195 1.49 -9.78 19.89
C ASP A 195 1.15 -10.71 18.73
N TYR A 196 0.74 -10.17 17.59
CA TYR A 196 0.59 -10.98 16.39
C TYR A 196 1.87 -11.70 16.07
N VAL A 197 1.70 -12.95 15.67
CA VAL A 197 2.79 -13.83 15.28
C VAL A 197 2.71 -14.12 13.80
N ASN A 198 3.84 -14.02 13.13
CA ASN A 198 3.98 -14.43 11.73
C ASN A 198 3.95 -15.97 11.59
N ASN A 199 4.15 -16.48 10.37
CA ASN A 199 4.21 -17.93 10.12
C ASN A 199 5.40 -18.64 10.82
N LEU A 200 6.41 -17.89 11.24
CA LEU A 200 7.55 -18.39 12.03
C LEU A 200 7.28 -18.38 13.54
N ARG A 201 6.07 -18.00 13.96
CA ARG A 201 5.67 -17.80 15.37
C ARG A 201 6.45 -16.70 16.08
N GLU A 202 7.04 -15.79 15.32
CA GLU A 202 7.79 -14.65 15.86
C GLU A 202 6.86 -13.46 16.01
N LYS A 203 6.96 -12.74 17.13
CA LYS A 203 6.32 -11.43 17.28
C LYS A 203 7.17 -10.38 16.58
N ALA A 204 6.57 -9.22 16.32
CA ALA A 204 7.29 -8.11 15.69
C ALA A 204 8.57 -7.71 16.47
N ILE A 205 8.56 -7.82 17.80
CA ILE A 205 9.74 -7.54 18.65
C ILE A 205 10.84 -8.61 18.55
N ASP A 206 10.48 -9.84 18.19
CA ASP A 206 11.42 -10.97 18.07
C ASP A 206 12.21 -10.87 16.76
N VAL A 207 11.56 -10.39 15.71
CA VAL A 207 12.14 -10.18 14.37
C VAL A 207 13.24 -9.10 14.37
N THR A 208 13.16 -8.10 15.25
CA THR A 208 14.17 -7.03 15.26
C THR A 208 15.43 -7.43 16.02
N THR A 209 16.59 -7.05 15.48
CA THR A 209 17.88 -7.11 16.19
C THR A 209 18.23 -5.80 16.89
N ASN A 210 17.48 -4.71 16.61
CA ASN A 210 17.79 -3.37 17.10
C ASN A 210 17.33 -3.17 18.56
N LEU A 211 18.29 -2.95 19.45
CA LEU A 211 18.04 -2.78 20.88
C LEU A 211 17.23 -1.51 21.21
N ALA A 212 17.45 -0.41 20.49
CA ALA A 212 16.71 0.83 20.69
C ALA A 212 15.23 0.68 20.31
N ALA A 213 14.94 0.00 19.19
CA ALA A 213 13.58 -0.35 18.80
C ALA A 213 12.91 -1.25 19.86
N LYS A 214 13.61 -2.26 20.38
CA LYS A 214 13.12 -3.11 21.48
C LYS A 214 12.81 -2.29 22.74
N GLN A 215 13.67 -1.34 23.11
CA GLN A 215 13.45 -0.49 24.27
C GLN A 215 12.26 0.45 24.09
N LEU A 216 12.10 1.04 22.91
CA LEU A 216 10.95 1.90 22.58
C LEU A 216 9.63 1.14 22.59
N ILE A 217 9.61 -0.06 21.99
CA ILE A 217 8.46 -0.96 22.05
C ILE A 217 8.13 -1.30 23.51
N LYS A 218 9.14 -1.63 24.32
CA LYS A 218 8.93 -1.93 25.74
C LYS A 218 8.46 -0.73 26.57
N SER A 219 8.95 0.49 26.28
CA SER A 219 8.66 1.69 27.07
C SER A 219 7.31 2.34 26.73
N LYS A 220 6.88 2.27 25.46
CA LYS A 220 5.62 2.85 24.99
C LYS A 220 4.39 1.97 25.24
N MET A 221 4.57 0.68 25.53
CA MET A 221 3.50 -0.31 25.54
C MET A 221 3.18 -0.78 26.96
N GLN A 222 2.37 -0.02 27.69
CA GLN A 222 1.49 -0.69 28.66
C GLN A 222 0.38 -1.36 27.84
N LEU A 223 0.44 -2.69 27.73
CA LEU A 223 -0.64 -3.50 27.13
C LEU A 223 -1.98 -2.98 27.64
N ASN A 224 -2.86 -2.56 26.73
CA ASN A 224 -4.23 -2.27 27.10
C ASN A 224 -4.87 -3.55 27.68
N LEU A 225 -5.85 -3.38 28.57
CA LEU A 225 -6.39 -4.48 29.38
C LEU A 225 -6.85 -5.67 28.50
N LYS A 226 -7.43 -5.39 27.33
CA LYS A 226 -7.90 -6.40 26.37
C LYS A 226 -6.78 -7.32 25.88
N CYS A 227 -5.64 -6.79 25.47
CA CYS A 227 -4.47 -7.58 25.05
C CYS A 227 -3.91 -8.43 26.20
N ARG A 228 -3.91 -7.89 27.42
CA ARG A 228 -3.52 -8.65 28.63
C ARG A 228 -4.46 -9.82 28.91
N CYS A 229 -5.77 -9.59 28.81
CA CYS A 229 -6.78 -10.63 29.00
C CYS A 229 -6.67 -11.72 27.93
N ALA A 230 -6.57 -11.35 26.64
CA ALA A 230 -6.43 -12.31 25.55
C ALA A 230 -5.18 -13.19 25.72
N ARG A 231 -4.04 -12.55 26.03
CA ARG A 231 -2.79 -13.26 26.30
C ARG A 231 -2.87 -14.21 27.51
N LEU A 232 -3.57 -13.82 28.58
CA LEU A 232 -3.77 -14.69 29.75
C LEU A 232 -4.69 -15.86 29.46
N ILE A 233 -5.75 -15.65 28.67
CA ILE A 233 -6.67 -16.72 28.25
C ILE A 233 -5.91 -17.78 27.46
N GLN A 234 -5.10 -17.36 26.48
CA GLN A 234 -4.31 -18.26 25.65
C GLN A 234 -3.22 -19.00 26.45
N LEU A 235 -2.48 -18.29 27.32
CA LEU A 235 -1.42 -18.90 28.14
C LEU A 235 -1.94 -19.93 29.14
N ASN A 236 -3.16 -19.74 29.66
CA ASN A 236 -3.75 -20.63 30.66
C ASN A 236 -4.75 -21.63 30.05
N ASN A 237 -4.86 -21.71 28.71
CA ASN A 237 -5.84 -22.55 28.00
C ASN A 237 -7.27 -22.42 28.57
N VAL A 238 -7.68 -21.20 28.91
CA VAL A 238 -9.01 -20.95 29.49
C VAL A 238 -10.04 -21.14 28.37
N PRO A 239 -11.10 -21.94 28.55
CA PRO A 239 -12.15 -22.05 27.54
C PRO A 239 -12.91 -20.72 27.42
N PHE A 240 -13.03 -20.17 26.20
CA PHE A 240 -13.59 -18.84 25.95
C PHE A 240 -14.65 -18.78 24.84
N HIS A 241 -14.89 -19.87 24.11
CA HIS A 241 -15.94 -19.93 23.09
C HIS A 241 -17.34 -19.94 23.73
N GLY A 242 -18.18 -18.98 23.34
CA GLY A 242 -19.54 -18.78 23.90
C GLY A 242 -19.64 -17.73 25.02
N GLU A 243 -18.51 -17.40 25.66
CA GLU A 243 -18.45 -16.41 26.76
C GLU A 243 -18.00 -15.01 26.29
N LEU A 244 -17.34 -14.93 25.14
CA LEU A 244 -16.83 -13.69 24.55
C LEU A 244 -17.63 -13.29 23.29
N THR A 245 -17.70 -11.98 23.02
CA THR A 245 -18.24 -11.48 21.74
C THR A 245 -17.37 -11.94 20.57
N SER A 246 -17.96 -12.11 19.38
CA SER A 246 -17.25 -12.59 18.18
C SER A 246 -15.99 -11.80 17.83
N SER A 247 -15.99 -10.48 18.05
CA SER A 247 -14.79 -9.64 17.89
C SER A 247 -13.67 -9.95 18.89
N LEU A 248 -14.01 -10.34 20.13
CA LEU A 248 -13.05 -10.72 21.16
C LEU A 248 -12.58 -12.17 20.99
N VAL A 249 -13.46 -13.08 20.57
CA VAL A 249 -13.07 -14.46 20.20
C VAL A 249 -12.00 -14.41 19.12
N ARG A 250 -12.23 -13.64 18.05
CA ARG A 250 -11.28 -13.45 16.96
C ARG A 250 -9.95 -12.85 17.46
N LEU A 251 -10.01 -11.85 18.35
CA LEU A 251 -8.82 -11.28 18.97
C LEU A 251 -8.02 -12.32 19.77
N VAL A 252 -8.68 -13.19 20.55
CA VAL A 252 -8.02 -14.24 21.34
C VAL A 252 -7.44 -15.33 20.44
N GLU A 253 -8.13 -15.71 19.38
CA GLU A 253 -7.64 -16.69 18.38
C GLU A 253 -6.43 -16.20 17.59
N GLU A 254 -6.30 -14.89 17.40
CA GLU A 254 -5.16 -14.31 16.68
C GLU A 254 -3.89 -14.13 17.56
N TYR A 255 -3.96 -14.47 18.86
CA TYR A 255 -2.86 -14.47 19.85
C TYR A 255 -2.22 -15.85 20.04
#